data_AF-W0AL98-F1
#
_entry.id   AF-W0AL98-F1
#
_cell.length_a   1.000
_cell.length_b   1.000
_cell.length_c   1.000
_cell.angle_alpha   90.00
_cell.angle_beta   90.00
_cell.angle_gamma   90.00
#
_symmetry.space_group_name_H-M   'P 1'
#
loop_
_entity.id
_entity.type
_entity.pdbx_description
1 polymer ?
#
loop_
_entity_poly.entity_id
_entity_poly.type
_entity_poly.pdbx_seq_one_letter_code
_entity_poly.pdbx_strand_id
1 'polypeptide(L)'
;MIMKKSILLACAAVCAFAISACSSADSGGGGTPTPTPTPTPTPTPTPGTPTPTALNIEPCFQQLVAPDLLPGKTVEQFVKEDVVHFDPSKPNGYPNGRRFEDPTPDLALGYFFIDLTRHPRDVVAKLALNPPVNDKPFRRDFPYLGTAFGSVRPEGSGSGFDFRTNPLTDYASVDSMGNPVTSTVLMSGNRQPLYNDSKPVDYATGMFIPEMKVNLTGLATLLDDDFRRAGLVPCARPA
;
A
#
# COMPACT_ATOMS: atom_id res chain seq x y z
N MET A 1 -62.53 0.64 -25.44
CA MET A 1 -62.27 0.78 -23.99
C MET A 1 -60.89 0.19 -23.72
N ILE A 2 -60.08 0.93 -22.95
CA ILE A 2 -58.65 0.77 -22.57
C ILE A 2 -57.84 -0.49 -23.00
N MET A 3 -56.68 -0.18 -23.60
CA MET A 3 -55.57 -1.04 -24.00
C MET A 3 -54.55 -1.27 -22.87
N LYS A 4 -53.86 -2.42 -22.85
CA LYS A 4 -52.46 -2.55 -22.38
C LYS A 4 -51.78 -3.74 -23.07
N LYS A 5 -50.51 -3.57 -23.47
CA LYS A 5 -49.81 -4.40 -24.46
C LYS A 5 -48.85 -5.42 -23.82
N SER A 6 -48.68 -6.56 -24.48
CA SER A 6 -47.69 -7.62 -24.19
C SER A 6 -46.57 -7.60 -25.22
N ILE A 7 -45.28 -7.79 -24.85
CA ILE A 7 -44.18 -8.10 -25.78
C ILE A 7 -43.17 -9.09 -25.15
N LEU A 8 -42.70 -10.03 -25.97
CA LEU A 8 -41.61 -11.02 -25.76
C LEU A 8 -40.48 -10.77 -26.80
N LEU A 9 -39.30 -11.40 -26.83
CA LEU A 9 -38.84 -12.65 -26.20
C LEU A 9 -37.34 -12.59 -25.80
N ALA A 10 -36.93 -13.63 -25.08
CA ALA A 10 -35.60 -13.97 -24.62
C ALA A 10 -34.64 -14.57 -25.69
N CYS A 11 -33.39 -14.84 -25.27
CA CYS A 11 -32.36 -15.72 -25.89
C CYS A 11 -31.63 -15.20 -27.17
N ALA A 12 -30.37 -15.58 -27.47
CA ALA A 12 -29.23 -16.09 -26.68
C ALA A 12 -27.94 -16.13 -27.55
N ALA A 13 -26.76 -16.08 -26.89
CA ALA A 13 -25.44 -16.61 -27.30
C ALA A 13 -24.73 -16.13 -28.61
N VAL A 14 -23.41 -15.83 -28.50
CA VAL A 14 -22.26 -16.59 -29.07
C VAL A 14 -20.97 -15.75 -28.98
N CYS A 15 -19.83 -16.41 -28.70
CA CYS A 15 -18.49 -15.81 -28.59
C CYS A 15 -17.78 -15.69 -29.96
N ALA A 16 -16.91 -14.68 -30.13
CA ALA A 16 -15.74 -14.78 -31.02
C ALA A 16 -14.62 -13.79 -30.62
N PHE A 17 -13.37 -14.24 -30.64
CA PHE A 17 -12.17 -13.42 -30.55
C PHE A 17 -11.89 -12.72 -31.90
N ALA A 18 -11.42 -11.48 -31.88
CA ALA A 18 -10.49 -10.95 -32.88
C ALA A 18 -9.72 -9.73 -32.34
N ILE A 19 -8.41 -9.88 -32.14
CA ILE A 19 -7.48 -8.77 -31.99
C ILE A 19 -7.05 -8.38 -33.41
N SER A 20 -7.25 -7.12 -33.82
CA SER A 20 -6.76 -6.63 -35.11
C SER A 20 -5.86 -5.43 -34.89
N ALA A 21 -4.69 -5.47 -35.53
CA ALA A 21 -3.66 -4.44 -35.43
C ALA A 21 -3.60 -3.59 -36.71
N CYS A 22 -2.97 -2.43 -36.54
CA CYS A 22 -2.17 -1.72 -37.54
C CYS A 22 -2.82 -0.91 -38.68
N SER A 23 -2.17 0.23 -38.90
CA SER A 23 -1.84 0.88 -40.19
C SER A 23 -2.94 1.47 -41.09
N SER A 24 -2.79 2.79 -41.27
CA SER A 24 -2.82 3.49 -42.55
C SER A 24 -4.10 3.39 -43.40
N ALA A 25 -5.03 4.30 -43.14
CA ALA A 25 -6.04 4.68 -44.12
C ALA A 25 -5.49 5.81 -45.00
N ASP A 26 -5.42 5.56 -46.31
CA ASP A 26 -5.17 6.58 -47.32
C ASP A 26 -6.46 6.87 -48.10
N SER A 27 -6.72 8.16 -48.35
CA SER A 27 -7.60 8.75 -49.38
C SER A 27 -8.96 8.09 -49.71
N GLY A 28 -10.05 8.73 -49.25
CA GLY A 28 -11.42 8.48 -49.75
C GLY A 28 -12.39 9.60 -49.38
N GLY A 29 -12.70 10.49 -50.33
CA GLY A 29 -13.52 11.68 -50.06
C GLY A 29 -15.03 11.43 -50.00
N GLY A 30 -15.70 12.05 -49.02
CA GLY A 30 -17.16 12.06 -48.89
C GLY A 30 -17.62 13.29 -48.10
N GLY A 31 -18.08 14.33 -48.82
CA GLY A 31 -18.45 15.62 -48.21
C GLY A 31 -19.64 15.48 -47.25
N THR A 32 -19.40 15.68 -45.96
CA THR A 32 -20.40 15.71 -44.89
C THR A 32 -20.41 17.12 -44.28
N PRO A 33 -21.57 17.74 -43.99
CA PRO A 33 -21.61 19.13 -43.55
C PRO A 33 -20.87 19.35 -42.21
N THR A 34 -19.98 20.35 -42.20
CA THR A 34 -19.19 20.74 -41.03
C THR A 34 -20.10 21.19 -39.88
N PRO A 35 -20.07 20.54 -38.70
CA PRO A 35 -20.76 21.07 -37.54
C PRO A 35 -20.07 22.35 -37.05
N THR A 36 -20.86 23.35 -36.69
CA THR A 36 -20.37 24.59 -36.07
C THR A 36 -19.55 24.24 -34.81
N PRO A 37 -18.33 24.78 -34.64
CA PRO A 37 -17.54 24.49 -33.45
C PRO A 37 -18.22 25.06 -32.21
N THR A 38 -18.66 24.17 -31.31
CA THR A 38 -18.93 24.53 -29.91
C THR A 38 -17.69 25.22 -29.35
N PRO A 39 -17.80 26.38 -28.67
CA PRO A 39 -16.63 27.03 -28.09
C PRO A 39 -15.96 26.07 -27.10
N THR A 40 -14.70 25.74 -27.37
CA THR A 40 -13.86 24.94 -26.46
C THR A 40 -13.88 25.62 -25.09
N PRO A 41 -14.21 24.90 -24.00
CA PRO A 41 -14.12 25.49 -22.67
C PRO A 41 -12.68 25.94 -22.44
N THR A 42 -12.50 27.23 -22.13
CA THR A 42 -11.20 27.79 -21.74
C THR A 42 -10.60 26.88 -20.67
N PRO A 43 -9.35 26.39 -20.83
CA PRO A 43 -8.74 25.57 -19.80
C PRO A 43 -8.70 26.37 -18.50
N THR A 44 -9.42 25.88 -17.48
CA THR A 44 -9.29 26.37 -16.11
C THR A 44 -7.80 26.35 -15.78
N PRO A 45 -7.19 27.45 -15.30
CA PRO A 45 -5.78 27.45 -14.97
C PRO A 45 -5.54 26.38 -13.90
N THR A 46 -4.80 25.33 -14.27
CA THR A 46 -4.30 24.35 -13.32
C THR A 46 -3.56 25.12 -12.22
N PRO A 47 -3.89 24.93 -10.93
CA PRO A 47 -3.12 25.50 -9.84
C PRO A 47 -1.66 25.18 -10.07
N GLY A 48 -0.81 26.20 -10.14
CA GLY A 48 0.60 26.01 -10.52
C GLY A 48 1.25 25.00 -9.59
N THR A 49 1.86 23.96 -10.17
CA THR A 49 2.64 22.97 -9.42
C THR A 49 3.61 23.75 -8.51
N PRO A 50 3.53 23.60 -7.18
CA PRO A 50 4.46 24.30 -6.31
C PRO A 50 5.88 23.88 -6.68
N THR A 51 6.77 24.85 -6.87
CA THR A 51 8.20 24.57 -7.08
C THR A 51 8.66 23.68 -5.94
N PRO A 52 9.24 22.49 -6.21
CA PRO A 52 9.64 21.57 -5.16
C PRO A 52 10.68 22.26 -4.28
N THR A 53 10.23 22.66 -3.09
CA THR A 53 11.12 23.17 -2.05
C THR A 53 11.92 21.97 -1.57
N ALA A 54 13.24 22.11 -1.47
CA ALA A 54 14.06 21.03 -0.92
C ALA A 54 13.54 20.70 0.49
N LEU A 55 13.22 19.42 0.75
CA LEU A 55 12.67 18.98 2.02
C LEU A 55 13.74 18.28 2.85
N ASN A 56 13.89 18.72 4.09
CA ASN A 56 14.61 18.02 5.14
C ASN A 56 13.66 17.03 5.83
N ILE A 57 13.89 15.73 5.60
CA ILE A 57 13.13 14.62 6.20
C ILE A 57 13.69 14.15 7.55
N GLU A 58 14.79 14.73 8.04
CA GLU A 58 15.44 14.27 9.28
C GLU A 58 14.50 14.30 10.50
N PRO A 59 13.61 15.31 10.68
CA PRO A 59 12.62 15.29 11.76
C PRO A 59 11.65 14.10 11.71
N CYS A 60 11.37 13.54 10.52
CA CYS A 60 10.55 12.33 10.37
C CYS A 60 11.24 11.07 10.91
N PHE A 61 12.57 10.99 10.79
CA PHE A 61 13.37 9.88 11.33
C PHE A 61 13.70 10.06 12.82
N GLN A 62 13.77 11.31 13.28
CA GLN A 62 14.12 11.65 14.67
C GLN A 62 12.91 11.73 15.62
N GLN A 63 11.68 11.86 15.10
CA GLN A 63 10.50 11.83 15.98
C GLN A 63 10.37 10.47 16.70
N LEU A 64 9.83 10.51 17.92
CA LEU A 64 9.63 9.32 18.73
C LEU A 64 8.48 8.47 18.19
N VAL A 65 8.66 7.15 18.16
CA VAL A 65 7.53 6.25 17.99
C VAL A 65 6.72 6.18 19.29
N ALA A 66 5.48 5.71 19.22
CA ALA A 66 4.61 5.74 20.38
C ALA A 66 5.11 4.80 21.50
N PRO A 67 5.00 5.19 22.79
CA PRO A 67 5.57 4.42 23.89
C PRO A 67 4.99 3.02 24.09
N ASP A 68 3.78 2.76 23.60
CA ASP A 68 3.15 1.43 23.60
C ASP A 68 3.75 0.46 22.57
N LEU A 69 4.46 0.97 21.56
CA LEU A 69 5.17 0.16 20.56
C LEU A 69 6.65 -0.02 20.92
N LEU A 70 7.36 1.08 21.20
CA LEU A 70 8.80 1.02 21.47
C LEU A 70 9.24 2.24 22.32
N PRO A 71 9.24 2.14 23.66
CA PRO A 71 9.49 3.26 24.57
C PRO A 71 10.80 4.01 24.28
N GLY A 72 10.70 5.32 24.06
CA GLY A 72 11.86 6.21 23.92
C GLY A 72 12.70 6.02 22.66
N LYS A 73 12.24 5.23 21.68
CA LYS A 73 12.93 5.04 20.39
C LYS A 73 12.41 6.01 19.33
N THR A 74 13.26 6.35 18.38
CA THR A 74 12.90 7.14 17.20
C THR A 74 12.36 6.25 16.07
N VAL A 75 11.74 6.87 15.05
CA VAL A 75 11.36 6.19 13.80
C VAL A 75 12.57 5.52 13.13
N GLU A 76 13.75 6.15 13.15
CA GLU A 76 14.98 5.53 12.64
C GLU A 76 15.36 4.25 13.39
N GLN A 77 15.22 4.24 14.72
CA GLN A 77 15.51 3.06 15.52
C GLN A 77 14.46 1.96 15.30
N PHE A 78 13.19 2.33 15.15
CA PHE A 78 12.11 1.40 14.84
C PHE A 78 12.33 0.64 13.52
N VAL A 79 12.80 1.30 12.45
CA VAL A 79 13.11 0.62 11.17
C VAL A 79 14.45 -0.14 11.15
N LYS A 80 15.37 0.15 12.08
CA LYS A 80 16.60 -0.67 12.28
C LYS A 80 16.32 -1.94 13.08
N GLU A 81 15.45 -1.84 14.08
CA GLU A 81 15.10 -2.90 15.01
C GLU A 81 13.94 -3.76 14.45
N ASP A 82 14.04 -4.18 13.17
CA ASP A 82 13.05 -4.98 12.42
C ASP A 82 12.95 -6.41 12.96
N VAL A 83 12.45 -6.52 14.19
CA VAL A 83 12.44 -7.71 15.03
C VAL A 83 11.02 -7.93 15.52
N VAL A 84 10.43 -9.06 15.11
CA VAL A 84 9.12 -9.49 15.62
C VAL A 84 9.27 -9.90 17.09
N HIS A 85 8.93 -8.99 17.99
CA HIS A 85 8.79 -9.29 19.40
C HIS A 85 7.54 -10.14 19.60
N PHE A 86 7.67 -11.34 20.15
CA PHE A 86 6.54 -12.22 20.45
C PHE A 86 6.25 -12.20 21.95
N ASP A 87 5.06 -11.74 22.34
CA ASP A 87 4.60 -11.75 23.74
C ASP A 87 3.62 -12.92 23.98
N PRO A 88 4.07 -14.04 24.59
CA PRO A 88 3.21 -15.21 24.86
C PRO A 88 2.15 -14.96 25.95
N SER A 89 2.14 -13.80 26.60
CA SER A 89 1.07 -13.43 27.55
C SER A 89 -0.17 -12.85 26.86
N LYS A 90 -0.08 -12.53 25.55
CA LYS A 90 -1.20 -12.00 24.76
C LYS A 90 -2.05 -13.12 24.16
N PRO A 91 -3.36 -12.90 23.93
CA PRO A 91 -4.17 -13.83 23.15
C PRO A 91 -3.59 -14.08 21.75
N ASN A 92 -3.70 -15.31 21.28
CA ASN A 92 -3.25 -15.72 19.94
C ASN A 92 -3.87 -14.83 18.86
N GLY A 93 -3.03 -14.28 17.98
CA GLY A 93 -3.41 -13.51 16.80
C GLY A 93 -2.21 -13.25 15.90
N TYR A 94 -2.45 -12.69 14.71
CA TYR A 94 -1.37 -12.18 13.85
C TYR A 94 -0.57 -11.11 14.66
N PRO A 95 0.74 -10.93 14.46
CA PRO A 95 1.70 -10.69 15.55
C PRO A 95 1.22 -9.80 16.71
N ASN A 96 1.26 -10.36 17.93
CA ASN A 96 0.82 -9.77 19.20
C ASN A 96 -0.67 -9.40 19.30
N GLY A 97 -1.55 -10.20 18.68
CA GLY A 97 -3.00 -10.02 18.79
C GLY A 97 -3.59 -9.01 17.79
N ARG A 98 -2.80 -8.58 16.82
CA ARG A 98 -3.25 -7.80 15.66
C ARG A 98 -4.19 -8.61 14.78
N ARG A 99 -5.05 -7.89 14.07
CA ARG A 99 -6.02 -8.43 13.10
C ARG A 99 -5.66 -8.02 11.68
N PHE A 100 -6.26 -8.68 10.69
CA PHE A 100 -6.06 -8.34 9.28
C PHE A 100 -6.68 -7.00 8.90
N GLU A 101 -7.67 -6.55 9.68
CA GLU A 101 -8.35 -5.26 9.56
C GLU A 101 -7.58 -4.10 10.22
N ASP A 102 -6.46 -4.36 10.91
CA ASP A 102 -5.68 -3.29 11.55
C ASP A 102 -4.96 -2.44 10.49
N PRO A 103 -5.11 -1.09 10.49
CA PRO A 103 -4.56 -0.18 9.48
C PRO A 103 -3.05 0.04 9.68
N THR A 104 -2.29 -1.05 9.74
CA THR A 104 -0.86 -1.06 10.07
C THR A 104 -0.03 -0.31 9.02
N PRO A 105 -0.30 -0.43 7.70
CA PRO A 105 0.39 0.40 6.71
C PRO A 105 0.16 1.88 6.95
N ASP A 106 -1.08 2.31 7.21
CA ASP A 106 -1.41 3.72 7.44
C ASP A 106 -0.81 4.27 8.73
N LEU A 107 -0.78 3.48 9.80
CA LEU A 107 -0.09 3.84 11.05
C LEU A 107 1.41 4.06 10.81
N ALA A 108 2.05 3.20 10.01
CA ALA A 108 3.45 3.34 9.63
C ALA A 108 3.67 4.57 8.71
N LEU A 109 2.81 4.81 7.73
CA LEU A 109 2.83 6.04 6.92
C LEU A 109 2.65 7.29 7.80
N GLY A 110 1.85 7.22 8.85
CA GLY A 110 1.75 8.25 9.88
C GLY A 110 3.09 8.57 10.53
N TYR A 111 3.87 7.56 10.94
CA TYR A 111 5.22 7.73 11.47
C TYR A 111 6.23 8.30 10.45
N PHE A 112 6.09 7.97 9.16
CA PHE A 112 7.06 8.40 8.15
C PHE A 112 6.78 9.80 7.56
N PHE A 113 5.52 10.23 7.49
CA PHE A 113 5.16 11.48 6.80
C PHE A 113 4.60 12.58 7.71
N ILE A 114 3.98 12.25 8.84
CA ILE A 114 3.21 13.22 9.63
C ILE A 114 3.95 13.63 10.91
N ASP A 115 3.82 14.90 11.28
CA ASP A 115 4.30 15.44 12.56
C ASP A 115 3.40 14.95 13.71
N LEU A 116 3.91 13.97 14.47
CA LEU A 116 3.16 13.35 15.57
C LEU A 116 3.00 14.24 16.81
N THR A 117 3.64 15.41 16.84
CA THR A 117 3.37 16.45 17.85
C THR A 117 2.12 17.27 17.50
N ARG A 118 1.63 17.15 16.26
CA ARG A 118 0.50 17.92 15.69
C ARG A 118 -0.72 17.06 15.38
N HIS A 119 -0.51 15.79 15.04
CA HIS A 119 -1.58 14.86 14.68
C HIS A 119 -1.40 13.49 15.37
N PRO A 120 -2.49 12.74 15.63
CA PRO A 120 -2.38 11.38 16.12
C PRO A 120 -1.82 10.45 15.03
N ARG A 121 -1.12 9.38 15.44
CA ARG A 121 -0.51 8.38 14.54
C ARG A 121 -1.48 7.72 13.55
N ASP A 122 -2.77 7.71 13.88
CA ASP A 122 -3.84 7.10 13.09
C ASP A 122 -4.54 8.07 12.12
N VAL A 123 -4.01 9.29 11.95
CA VAL A 123 -4.64 10.30 11.09
C VAL A 123 -4.68 9.88 9.61
N VAL A 124 -3.64 9.20 9.12
CA VAL A 124 -3.59 8.68 7.73
C VAL A 124 -4.67 7.62 7.51
N ALA A 125 -4.85 6.71 8.48
CA ALA A 125 -5.90 5.68 8.44
C ALA A 125 -7.33 6.28 8.37
N LYS A 126 -7.50 7.52 8.86
CA LYS A 126 -8.77 8.27 8.88
C LYS A 126 -9.04 9.06 7.59
N LEU A 127 -8.11 9.10 6.64
CA LEU A 127 -8.31 9.76 5.34
C LEU A 127 -9.28 9.01 4.40
N ALA A 128 -9.78 7.84 4.82
CA ALA A 128 -10.72 7.00 4.05
C ALA A 128 -10.22 6.60 2.64
N LEU A 129 -8.90 6.51 2.48
CA LEU A 129 -8.24 6.05 1.25
C LEU A 129 -8.30 4.52 1.07
N ASN A 130 -8.45 3.79 2.18
CA ASN A 130 -8.54 2.33 2.17
C ASN A 130 -9.90 1.84 1.64
N PRO A 131 -9.95 0.69 0.94
CA PRO A 131 -11.21 0.01 0.66
C PRO A 131 -11.93 -0.33 1.98
N PRO A 132 -13.26 -0.15 2.07
CA PRO A 132 -13.99 -0.25 3.34
C PRO A 132 -14.09 -1.68 3.87
N VAL A 133 -13.91 -2.69 3.02
CA VAL A 133 -13.91 -4.11 3.35
C VAL A 133 -12.99 -4.86 2.39
N ASN A 134 -12.50 -6.04 2.81
CA ASN A 134 -11.87 -7.01 1.91
C ASN A 134 -12.94 -7.70 1.02
N ASP A 135 -12.58 -8.10 -0.20
CA ASP A 135 -13.45 -8.76 -1.18
C ASP A 135 -14.09 -10.07 -0.67
N LYS A 136 -13.43 -10.70 0.31
CA LYS A 136 -13.93 -11.84 1.07
C LYS A 136 -13.68 -11.59 2.57
N PRO A 137 -14.65 -11.90 3.45
CA PRO A 137 -14.41 -11.84 4.88
C PRO A 137 -13.31 -12.83 5.30
N PHE A 138 -12.46 -12.42 6.22
CA PHE A 138 -11.45 -13.29 6.84
C PHE A 138 -12.10 -14.41 7.65
N ARG A 139 -11.41 -15.54 7.77
CA ARG A 139 -11.86 -16.64 8.64
C ARG A 139 -11.46 -16.32 10.07
N ARG A 140 -12.36 -16.62 11.02
CA ARG A 140 -12.09 -16.49 12.46
C ARG A 140 -11.13 -17.54 13.00
N ASP A 141 -11.00 -18.65 12.29
CA ASP A 141 -10.16 -19.79 12.62
C ASP A 141 -9.06 -19.96 11.57
N PHE A 142 -7.95 -20.58 11.96
CA PHE A 142 -6.84 -20.87 11.06
C PHE A 142 -7.24 -21.82 9.91
N PRO A 143 -6.73 -21.62 8.68
CA PRO A 143 -5.97 -20.47 8.21
C PRO A 143 -6.89 -19.26 8.03
N TYR A 144 -6.55 -18.14 8.67
CA TYR A 144 -7.40 -16.94 8.79
C TYR A 144 -7.70 -16.20 7.47
N LEU A 145 -7.09 -16.65 6.36
CA LEU A 145 -7.35 -16.14 5.01
C LEU A 145 -8.82 -16.32 4.62
N GLY A 146 -9.35 -15.37 3.84
CA GLY A 146 -10.66 -15.51 3.20
C GLY A 146 -10.72 -16.75 2.30
N THR A 147 -11.93 -17.24 2.00
CA THR A 147 -12.09 -18.36 1.05
C THR A 147 -11.48 -18.00 -0.30
N ALA A 148 -10.67 -18.90 -0.86
CA ALA A 148 -10.07 -18.73 -2.18
C ALA A 148 -11.12 -18.39 -3.24
N PHE A 149 -10.73 -17.60 -4.24
CA PHE A 149 -11.57 -17.30 -5.39
C PHE A 149 -11.72 -18.56 -6.25
N GLY A 150 -12.91 -19.16 -6.25
CA GLY A 150 -13.24 -20.35 -7.03
C GLY A 150 -13.98 -21.41 -6.20
N SER A 151 -14.39 -22.48 -6.86
CA SER A 151 -15.11 -23.62 -6.26
C SER A 151 -14.20 -24.71 -5.69
N VAL A 152 -12.87 -24.61 -5.89
CA VAL A 152 -11.90 -25.61 -5.45
C VAL A 152 -11.54 -25.38 -3.98
N ARG A 153 -12.14 -26.16 -3.09
CA ARG A 153 -11.58 -26.40 -1.74
C ARG A 153 -10.62 -27.58 -1.82
N PRO A 154 -9.41 -27.50 -1.25
CA PRO A 154 -8.66 -28.70 -0.88
C PRO A 154 -9.47 -29.44 0.20
N GLU A 155 -10.00 -30.61 -0.12
CA GLU A 155 -10.67 -31.46 0.86
C GLU A 155 -9.63 -32.31 1.59
N GLY A 156 -9.49 -32.08 2.90
CA GLY A 156 -8.63 -32.90 3.76
C GLY A 156 -8.11 -32.15 4.98
N SER A 157 -8.16 -32.81 6.14
CA SER A 157 -7.28 -32.47 7.27
C SER A 157 -5.87 -32.94 6.94
N GLY A 158 -4.95 -32.02 6.69
CA GLY A 158 -3.54 -32.36 6.45
C GLY A 158 -2.95 -33.13 7.64
N SER A 159 -2.24 -34.21 7.36
CA SER A 159 -1.44 -34.99 8.31
C SER A 159 -0.05 -35.22 7.73
N GLY A 160 0.95 -35.45 8.58
CA GLY A 160 2.35 -35.54 8.14
C GLY A 160 3.07 -34.18 8.06
N PHE A 161 2.70 -33.21 8.91
CA PHE A 161 3.52 -32.02 9.13
C PHE A 161 4.83 -32.42 9.83
N ASP A 162 5.91 -32.49 9.06
CA ASP A 162 7.27 -32.65 9.58
C ASP A 162 7.79 -31.29 10.08
N PHE A 163 7.63 -31.04 11.39
CA PHE A 163 8.19 -29.88 12.04
C PHE A 163 9.70 -30.11 12.22
N ARG A 164 10.51 -29.43 11.40
CA ARG A 164 11.98 -29.51 11.46
C ARG A 164 12.46 -29.33 12.91
N THR A 165 13.35 -30.22 13.33
CA THR A 165 13.97 -30.21 14.67
C THR A 165 15.40 -29.64 14.66
N ASN A 166 15.81 -29.06 13.53
CA ASN A 166 17.09 -28.36 13.38
C ASN A 166 17.28 -27.26 14.45
N PRO A 167 18.52 -26.95 14.85
CA PRO A 167 18.80 -25.80 15.71
C PRO A 167 18.38 -24.48 15.05
N LEU A 168 18.11 -23.46 15.87
CA LEU A 168 17.69 -22.12 15.42
C LEU A 168 18.63 -21.49 14.37
N THR A 169 19.90 -21.88 14.35
CA THR A 169 20.93 -21.43 13.40
C THR A 169 20.78 -21.96 11.98
N ASP A 170 20.03 -23.05 11.78
CA ASP A 170 19.83 -23.69 10.47
C ASP A 170 18.63 -23.08 9.72
N TYR A 171 17.79 -22.33 10.41
CA TYR A 171 16.72 -21.57 9.77
C TYR A 171 17.33 -20.33 9.12
N ALA A 172 17.12 -20.18 7.82
CA ALA A 172 17.30 -18.89 7.18
C ALA A 172 16.42 -17.84 7.90
N SER A 173 16.89 -16.59 7.93
CA SER A 173 16.03 -15.47 8.31
C SER A 173 14.74 -15.54 7.49
N VAL A 174 13.60 -15.35 8.17
CA VAL A 174 12.35 -15.09 7.44
C VAL A 174 12.56 -13.80 6.67
N ASP A 175 12.31 -13.87 5.37
CA ASP A 175 12.42 -12.75 4.44
C ASP A 175 11.75 -11.47 4.99
N SER A 176 12.49 -10.36 4.98
CA SER A 176 12.04 -9.04 5.46
C SER A 176 10.95 -8.39 4.60
N MET A 177 10.41 -9.08 3.58
CA MET A 177 9.06 -8.84 3.02
C MET A 177 7.97 -8.74 4.12
N GLY A 178 8.20 -9.35 5.29
CA GLY A 178 7.33 -9.23 6.46
C GLY A 178 7.14 -7.81 7.01
N ASN A 179 7.98 -6.84 6.62
CA ASN A 179 7.80 -5.42 6.93
C ASN A 179 7.22 -4.67 5.71
N PRO A 180 5.89 -4.58 5.57
CA PRO A 180 5.26 -4.12 4.32
C PRO A 180 5.63 -2.69 3.97
N VAL A 181 5.70 -1.75 4.91
CA VAL A 181 5.99 -0.35 4.56
C VAL A 181 7.48 -0.13 4.32
N THR A 182 8.36 -0.73 5.13
CA THR A 182 9.80 -0.56 4.91
C THR A 182 10.26 -1.21 3.60
N SER A 183 9.84 -2.45 3.32
CA SER A 183 10.24 -3.17 2.09
C SER A 183 9.55 -2.62 0.83
N THR A 184 8.27 -2.20 0.88
CA THR A 184 7.55 -1.78 -0.35
C THR A 184 7.49 -0.26 -0.59
N VAL A 185 7.64 0.57 0.44
CA VAL A 185 7.52 2.04 0.31
C VAL A 185 8.87 2.75 0.47
N LEU A 186 9.72 2.30 1.40
CA LEU A 186 11.00 2.98 1.70
C LEU A 186 12.20 2.40 0.95
N MET A 187 12.12 1.18 0.44
CA MET A 187 13.15 0.60 -0.44
C MET A 187 12.86 0.87 -1.91
N SER A 188 13.91 1.18 -2.66
CA SER A 188 13.89 1.24 -4.12
C SER A 188 13.88 -0.17 -4.71
N GLY A 189 13.18 -0.37 -5.82
CA GLY A 189 12.97 -1.73 -6.39
C GLY A 189 14.24 -2.49 -6.79
N ASN A 190 15.38 -1.81 -6.97
CA ASN A 190 16.68 -2.44 -7.21
C ASN A 190 17.43 -2.84 -5.92
N ARG A 191 17.09 -2.24 -4.76
CA ARG A 191 17.66 -2.59 -3.44
C ARG A 191 16.72 -3.41 -2.57
N GLN A 192 15.43 -3.44 -2.89
CA GLN A 192 14.45 -4.27 -2.20
C GLN A 192 14.86 -5.75 -2.10
N PRO A 193 15.39 -6.43 -3.15
CA PRO A 193 15.86 -7.80 -3.01
C PRO A 193 16.99 -7.94 -1.98
N LEU A 194 17.96 -7.02 -1.99
CA LEU A 194 19.06 -7.01 -1.03
C LEU A 194 18.56 -6.73 0.41
N TYR A 195 17.58 -5.85 0.59
CA TYR A 195 16.94 -5.62 1.89
C TYR A 195 16.26 -6.89 2.39
N ASN A 196 15.51 -7.58 1.53
CA ASN A 196 14.77 -8.80 1.85
C ASN A 196 15.69 -9.99 2.22
N ASP A 197 16.83 -10.13 1.53
CA ASP A 197 17.84 -11.17 1.76
C ASP A 197 18.81 -10.86 2.94
N SER A 198 18.70 -9.69 3.57
CA SER A 198 19.63 -9.24 4.63
C SER A 198 19.35 -9.86 6.01
N LYS A 199 20.30 -9.67 6.94
CA LYS A 199 20.23 -10.20 8.31
C LYS A 199 19.97 -9.09 9.32
N PRO A 200 19.47 -9.41 10.54
CA PRO A 200 19.27 -8.44 11.61
C PRO A 200 20.47 -7.54 11.93
N VAL A 201 21.71 -8.03 11.76
CA VAL A 201 22.93 -7.24 11.95
C VAL A 201 23.09 -6.12 10.90
N ASP A 202 22.63 -6.35 9.66
CA ASP A 202 22.73 -5.39 8.56
C ASP A 202 21.75 -4.22 8.77
N TYR A 203 20.55 -4.51 9.30
CA TYR A 203 19.59 -3.48 9.74
C TYR A 203 20.10 -2.71 10.96
N ALA A 204 20.69 -3.41 11.94
CA ALA A 204 21.23 -2.79 13.16
C ALA A 204 22.38 -1.80 12.89
N THR A 205 23.22 -2.07 11.87
CA THR A 205 24.25 -1.11 11.42
C THR A 205 23.69 0.06 10.62
N GLY A 206 22.42 0.03 10.23
CA GLY A 206 21.76 1.09 9.47
C GLY A 206 22.06 1.08 7.97
N MET A 207 22.50 -0.06 7.41
CA MET A 207 22.92 -0.21 6.00
C MET A 207 21.91 0.36 4.97
N PHE A 208 20.63 0.35 5.31
CA PHE A 208 19.53 0.77 4.43
C PHE A 208 18.97 2.16 4.75
N ILE A 209 19.35 2.80 5.87
CA ILE A 209 18.83 4.13 6.25
C ILE A 209 19.08 5.20 5.19
N PRO A 210 20.27 5.30 4.55
CA PRO A 210 20.48 6.28 3.48
C PRO A 210 19.49 6.11 2.32
N GLU A 211 19.14 4.87 1.99
CA GLU A 211 18.17 4.55 0.94
C GLU A 211 16.75 4.96 1.34
N MET A 212 16.34 4.61 2.57
CA MET A 212 15.04 5.01 3.13
C MET A 212 14.90 6.53 3.15
N LYS A 213 15.95 7.26 3.52
CA LYS A 213 15.97 8.73 3.54
C LYS A 213 15.84 9.32 2.13
N VAL A 214 16.49 8.74 1.12
CA VAL A 214 16.33 9.14 -0.30
C VAL A 214 14.90 8.92 -0.79
N ASN A 215 14.35 7.72 -0.64
CA ASN A 215 13.00 7.41 -1.12
C ASN A 215 11.92 8.19 -0.34
N LEU A 216 12.07 8.35 0.98
CA LEU A 216 11.17 9.20 1.77
C LEU A 216 11.22 10.67 1.34
N THR A 217 12.40 11.20 0.98
CA THR A 217 12.52 12.57 0.44
C THR A 217 11.76 12.72 -0.87
N GLY A 218 11.88 11.74 -1.78
CA GLY A 218 11.13 11.72 -3.04
C GLY A 218 9.62 11.69 -2.80
N LEU A 219 9.14 10.75 -1.98
CA LEU A 219 7.72 10.62 -1.64
C LEU A 219 7.18 11.84 -0.89
N ALA A 220 7.92 12.39 0.07
CA ALA A 220 7.53 13.60 0.80
C ALA A 220 7.41 14.80 -0.16
N THR A 221 8.32 14.93 -1.12
CA THR A 221 8.26 16.00 -2.14
C THR A 221 7.02 15.86 -3.04
N LEU A 222 6.60 14.63 -3.34
CA LEU A 222 5.41 14.34 -4.16
C LEU A 222 4.08 14.46 -3.39
N LEU A 223 4.08 14.37 -2.06
CA LEU A 223 2.87 14.32 -1.22
C LEU A 223 2.71 15.51 -0.26
N ASP A 224 3.69 16.42 -0.17
CA ASP A 224 3.66 17.55 0.78
C ASP A 224 2.45 18.46 0.55
N ASP A 225 2.12 18.79 -0.71
CA ASP A 225 0.98 19.66 -1.00
C ASP A 225 -0.36 18.94 -0.76
N ASP A 226 -0.46 17.64 -1.07
CA ASP A 226 -1.64 16.82 -0.77
C ASP A 226 -1.88 16.66 0.73
N PHE A 227 -0.84 16.40 1.53
CA PHE A 227 -0.98 16.36 2.99
C PHE A 227 -1.42 17.72 3.55
N ARG A 228 -0.84 18.83 3.08
CA ARG A 228 -1.24 20.19 3.47
C ARG A 228 -2.68 20.51 3.04
N ARG A 229 -3.09 20.09 1.83
CA ARG A 229 -4.45 20.22 1.28
C ARG A 229 -5.46 19.44 2.12
N ALA A 230 -5.07 18.29 2.67
CA ALA A 230 -5.84 17.51 3.63
C ALA A 230 -5.82 18.10 5.07
N GLY A 231 -5.16 19.24 5.31
CA GLY A 231 -5.06 19.87 6.62
C GLY A 231 -4.08 19.17 7.59
N LEU A 232 -3.21 18.30 7.07
CA LEU A 232 -2.17 17.63 7.84
C LEU A 232 -0.86 18.43 7.83
N VAL A 233 -0.08 18.30 8.89
CA VAL A 233 1.27 18.87 9.03
C VAL A 233 2.29 17.76 8.81
N PRO A 234 3.06 17.80 7.70
CA PRO A 234 4.17 16.89 7.50
C PRO A 234 5.27 17.08 8.55
N CYS A 235 5.94 16.00 8.92
CA CYS A 235 7.16 16.05 9.75
C CYS A 235 8.34 16.66 8.97
N ALA A 236 8.35 16.48 7.64
CA ALA A 236 9.34 17.08 6.76
C ALA A 236 9.24 18.61 6.79
N ARG A 237 10.38 19.28 6.75
CA ARG A 237 10.50 20.75 6.79
C ARG A 237 11.18 21.26 5.52
N PRO A 238 10.93 22.52 5.10
CA PRO A 238 11.84 23.19 4.18
C PRO A 238 13.29 23.09 4.67
N ALA A 239 14.21 22.77 3.76
CA ALA A 239 15.65 22.66 4.02
C ALA A 239 16.33 24.03 4.12
#